data_AF-A0A662BKX2-F1
#
_entry.id   AF-A0A662BKX2-F1
#
_cell.length_a   1.000
_cell.length_b   1.000
_cell.length_c   1.000
_cell.angle_alpha   90.00
_cell.angle_beta   90.00
_cell.angle_gamma   90.00
#
_symmetry.space_group_name_H-M   'P 1'
#
loop_
_entity.id
_entity.type
_entity.pdbx_description
1 polymer ?
#
loop_
_entity_poly.entity_id
_entity_poly.type
_entity_poly.pdbx_seq_one_letter_code
_entity_poly.pdbx_strand_id
1 'polypeptide(L)'
;MNKRILKKFGFKNDQQGIMNRYIRESGGWEKHIINTKEFILQSAKLKNKTNCIILGSGWLLDVPINELSKLFDKVTLVDIIHPSEITHKIKKYKNIEIIELDITGFIMPVYYFMQKAKKSKLGLHQIKAIHPDFWFNKLKNSDFVVSV
;
A
#
# COMPACT_ATOMS: atom_id res chain seq x y z
N MET A 1 4.41 9.57 6.29
CA MET A 1 3.38 9.75 7.37
C MET A 1 4.05 10.10 8.71
N ASN A 2 3.37 10.76 9.68
CA ASN A 2 3.98 11.09 10.99
C ASN A 2 4.27 9.83 11.82
N LYS A 3 5.54 9.64 12.25
CA LYS A 3 5.97 8.46 13.04
C LYS A 3 5.17 8.24 14.33
N ARG A 4 4.70 9.29 15.00
CA ARG A 4 3.86 9.18 16.21
C ARG A 4 2.50 8.59 15.89
N ILE A 5 1.90 8.98 14.76
CA ILE A 5 0.63 8.43 14.28
C ILE A 5 0.84 6.97 13.92
N LEU A 6 1.87 6.65 13.14
CA LEU A 6 2.18 5.27 12.76
C LEU A 6 2.35 4.35 13.98
N LYS A 7 3.07 4.82 15.01
CA LYS A 7 3.22 4.09 16.27
C LYS A 7 1.89 3.97 17.04
N LYS A 8 1.10 5.04 17.08
CA LYS A 8 -0.17 5.08 17.83
C LYS A 8 -1.19 4.08 17.29
N PHE A 9 -1.25 3.91 15.98
CA PHE A 9 -2.17 2.97 15.31
C PHE A 9 -1.59 1.57 15.15
N GLY A 10 -0.31 1.35 15.46
CA GLY A 10 0.26 0.00 15.47
C GLY A 10 0.66 -0.57 14.11
N PHE A 11 0.68 0.23 13.03
CA PHE A 11 0.91 -0.29 11.66
C PHE A 11 2.21 -1.10 11.49
N LYS A 12 3.27 -0.79 12.25
CA LYS A 12 4.50 -1.61 12.24
C LYS A 12 4.26 -3.02 12.78
N ASN A 13 3.50 -3.13 13.86
CA ASN A 13 3.16 -4.42 14.46
C ASN A 13 2.21 -5.19 13.54
N ASP A 14 1.28 -4.49 12.86
CA ASP A 14 0.37 -5.11 11.89
C ASP A 14 1.15 -5.70 10.69
N GLN A 15 2.13 -4.96 10.16
CA GLN A 15 3.04 -5.48 9.13
C GLN A 15 3.76 -6.75 9.61
N GLN A 16 4.34 -6.73 10.81
CA GLN A 16 4.96 -7.94 11.37
C GLN A 16 3.96 -9.09 11.53
N GLY A 17 2.73 -8.79 11.92
CA GLY A 17 1.64 -9.75 12.03
C GLY A 17 1.30 -10.42 10.71
N ILE A 18 1.30 -9.67 9.60
CA ILE A 18 1.11 -10.23 8.24
C ILE A 18 2.23 -11.23 7.92
N MET A 19 3.49 -10.84 8.11
CA MET A 19 4.64 -11.72 7.82
C MET A 19 4.63 -12.97 8.70
N ASN A 20 4.33 -12.83 9.99
CA ASN A 20 4.24 -13.96 10.91
C ASN A 20 3.14 -14.95 10.50
N ARG A 21 1.98 -14.45 10.04
CA ARG A 21 0.92 -15.30 9.50
C ARG A 21 1.35 -15.99 8.22
N TYR A 22 1.99 -15.26 7.30
CA TYR A 22 2.49 -15.84 6.07
C TYR A 22 3.47 -16.99 6.33
N ILE A 23 4.41 -16.84 7.27
CA ILE A 23 5.38 -17.89 7.62
C ILE A 23 4.65 -19.10 8.21
N ARG A 24 3.76 -18.87 9.19
CA ARG A 24 3.06 -19.95 9.91
C ARG A 24 2.09 -20.73 9.01
N GLU A 25 1.40 -20.05 8.10
CA GLU A 25 0.36 -20.61 7.23
C GLU A 25 0.84 -20.81 5.78
N SER A 26 2.17 -20.81 5.55
CA SER A 26 2.78 -20.71 4.22
C SER A 26 2.21 -21.71 3.20
N GLY A 27 1.99 -22.97 3.59
CA GLY A 27 1.38 -23.98 2.72
C GLY A 27 -0.07 -23.68 2.32
N GLY A 28 -0.86 -23.02 3.18
CA GLY A 28 -2.24 -22.63 2.87
C GLY A 28 -2.35 -21.40 1.97
N TRP A 29 -1.34 -20.53 1.98
CA TRP A 29 -1.35 -19.25 1.25
C TRP A 29 -0.70 -19.34 -0.13
N GLU A 30 0.14 -20.35 -0.38
CA GLU A 30 0.92 -20.47 -1.60
C GLU A 30 0.05 -20.40 -2.87
N LYS A 31 -1.03 -21.20 -2.93
CA LYS A 31 -1.94 -21.20 -4.08
C LYS A 31 -2.59 -19.83 -4.30
N HIS A 32 -3.00 -19.16 -3.22
CA HIS A 32 -3.58 -17.82 -3.31
C HIS A 32 -2.56 -16.82 -3.86
N ILE A 33 -1.34 -16.82 -3.33
CA ILE A 33 -0.25 -15.93 -3.76
C ILE A 33 0.10 -16.15 -5.23
N ILE A 34 0.21 -17.40 -5.68
CA ILE A 34 0.49 -17.72 -7.09
C ILE A 34 -0.64 -17.21 -7.98
N ASN A 35 -1.89 -17.53 -7.64
CA ASN A 35 -3.06 -17.10 -8.42
C ASN A 35 -3.18 -15.58 -8.50
N THR A 36 -2.93 -14.87 -7.40
CA THR A 36 -2.96 -13.39 -7.37
C THR A 36 -1.85 -12.82 -8.26
N LYS A 37 -0.62 -13.34 -8.18
CA LYS A 37 0.47 -12.92 -9.06
C LYS A 37 0.13 -13.13 -10.53
N GLU A 38 -0.38 -14.30 -10.89
CA GLU A 38 -0.78 -14.62 -12.26
C GLU A 38 -1.88 -13.68 -12.74
N PHE A 39 -2.92 -13.47 -11.94
CA PHE A 39 -4.02 -12.57 -12.27
C PHE A 39 -3.54 -11.13 -12.52
N ILE A 40 -2.67 -10.62 -11.64
CA ILE A 40 -2.04 -9.30 -11.80
C ILE A 40 -1.28 -9.23 -13.13
N LEU A 41 -0.46 -10.24 -13.45
CA LEU A 41 0.33 -10.24 -14.68
C LEU A 41 -0.52 -10.34 -15.94
N GLN A 42 -1.54 -11.20 -15.96
CA GLN A 42 -2.41 -11.31 -17.13
C GLN A 42 -3.18 -10.01 -17.33
N SER A 43 -3.69 -9.39 -16.26
CA SER A 43 -4.35 -8.09 -16.33
C SER A 43 -3.41 -6.99 -16.81
N ALA A 44 -2.19 -6.96 -16.28
CA ALA A 44 -1.17 -5.98 -16.64
C ALA A 44 -0.76 -6.07 -18.12
N LYS A 45 -0.72 -7.27 -18.71
CA LYS A 45 -0.40 -7.48 -20.13
C LYS A 45 -1.40 -6.80 -21.07
N LEU A 46 -2.63 -6.58 -20.64
CA LEU A 46 -3.68 -5.95 -21.44
C LEU A 46 -3.68 -4.40 -21.39
N LYS A 47 -2.79 -3.79 -20.61
CA LYS A 47 -2.72 -2.33 -20.42
C LYS A 47 -1.57 -1.69 -21.19
N ASN A 48 -1.62 -0.37 -21.33
CA ASN A 48 -0.44 0.39 -21.74
C ASN A 48 0.67 0.22 -20.69
N LYS A 49 1.93 0.38 -21.12
CA LYS A 49 3.12 -0.01 -20.36
C LYS A 49 3.85 1.16 -19.72
N THR A 50 3.17 2.28 -19.47
CA THR A 50 3.86 3.48 -18.97
C THR A 50 3.87 3.55 -17.45
N ASN A 51 2.70 3.46 -16.79
CA ASN A 51 2.61 3.70 -15.35
C ASN A 51 1.68 2.70 -14.64
N CYS A 52 2.29 1.90 -13.76
CA CYS A 52 1.61 0.94 -12.89
C CYS A 52 1.61 1.43 -11.44
N ILE A 53 0.48 1.32 -10.75
CA ILE A 53 0.33 1.67 -9.34
C ILE A 53 -0.20 0.47 -8.56
N ILE A 54 0.49 0.10 -7.48
CA ILE A 54 0.08 -0.95 -6.55
C ILE A 54 -0.30 -0.30 -5.21
N LEU A 55 -1.57 -0.39 -4.84
CA LEU A 55 -2.12 0.08 -3.57
C LEU A 55 -2.09 -1.05 -2.54
N GLY A 56 -1.71 -0.76 -1.29
CA GLY A 56 -1.60 -1.79 -0.25
C GLY A 56 -0.34 -2.67 -0.40
N SER A 57 0.68 -2.16 -1.09
CA SER A 57 1.82 -2.95 -1.56
C SER A 57 2.66 -3.64 -0.46
N GLY A 58 2.63 -3.15 0.79
CA GLY A 58 3.18 -3.79 2.00
C GLY A 58 4.43 -4.64 1.80
N TRP A 59 4.30 -5.95 2.06
CA TRP A 59 5.36 -6.96 1.95
C TRP A 59 5.62 -7.48 0.53
N LEU A 60 4.81 -7.09 -0.46
CA LEU A 60 4.87 -7.60 -1.84
C LEU A 60 4.81 -9.14 -1.95
N LEU A 61 4.07 -9.81 -1.06
CA LEU A 61 4.01 -11.28 -1.01
C LEU A 61 3.40 -11.85 -2.30
N ASP A 62 2.33 -11.22 -2.75
CA ASP A 62 1.49 -11.53 -3.91
C ASP A 62 1.70 -10.56 -5.09
N VAL A 63 2.61 -9.60 -4.96
CA VAL A 63 2.94 -8.65 -6.03
C VAL A 63 4.12 -9.17 -6.86
N PRO A 64 3.94 -9.42 -8.18
CA PRO A 64 5.00 -9.89 -9.08
C PRO A 64 5.93 -8.75 -9.52
N ILE A 65 6.68 -8.20 -8.56
CA ILE A 65 7.37 -6.91 -8.72
C ILE A 65 8.50 -6.94 -9.77
N ASN A 66 9.15 -8.09 -9.96
CA ASN A 66 10.20 -8.24 -10.98
C ASN A 66 9.62 -8.08 -12.39
N GLU A 67 8.50 -8.75 -12.62
CA GLU A 67 7.82 -8.80 -13.90
C GLU A 67 7.17 -7.44 -14.18
N LEU A 68 6.52 -6.82 -13.19
CA LEU A 68 5.95 -5.49 -13.32
C LEU A 68 7.01 -4.42 -13.63
N SER A 69 8.18 -4.48 -12.98
CA SER A 69 9.30 -3.56 -13.26
C SER A 69 9.86 -3.73 -14.67
N LYS A 70 9.80 -4.93 -15.26
CA LYS A 70 10.18 -5.15 -16.67
C LYS A 70 9.08 -4.71 -17.65
N LEU A 71 7.83 -4.79 -17.21
CA LEU A 71 6.67 -4.58 -18.06
C LEU A 71 6.27 -3.10 -18.17
N PHE A 72 6.59 -2.27 -17.17
CA PHE A 72 6.19 -0.86 -17.14
C PHE A 72 7.39 0.09 -17.06
N ASP A 73 7.28 1.26 -17.70
CA ASP A 73 8.28 2.33 -17.60
C ASP A 73 8.41 2.85 -16.16
N LYS A 74 7.32 2.81 -15.39
CA LYS A 74 7.27 3.19 -13.98
C LYS A 74 6.32 2.29 -13.18
N VAL A 75 6.77 1.88 -11.99
CA VAL A 75 5.93 1.20 -11.00
C VAL A 75 5.94 2.00 -9.70
N THR A 76 4.76 2.38 -9.20
CA THR A 76 4.60 3.08 -7.93
C THR A 76 4.00 2.13 -6.90
N LEU A 77 4.71 1.92 -5.78
CA LEU A 77 4.27 1.12 -4.65
C LEU A 77 3.73 2.05 -3.57
N VAL A 78 2.46 1.87 -3.21
CA VAL A 78 1.76 2.73 -2.25
C VAL A 78 1.32 1.89 -1.06
N ASP A 79 1.67 2.34 0.13
CA ASP A 79 1.23 1.77 1.41
C ASP A 79 1.34 2.85 2.48
N ILE A 80 0.70 2.68 3.63
CA ILE A 80 0.90 3.57 4.77
C ILE A 80 2.30 3.41 5.37
N ILE A 81 2.88 2.21 5.26
CA ILE A 81 4.25 1.92 5.68
C ILE A 81 4.80 0.71 4.92
N HIS A 82 6.05 0.81 4.44
CA HIS A 82 6.77 -0.33 3.86
C HIS A 82 7.79 -0.90 4.86
N PRO A 83 7.91 -2.24 4.95
CA PRO A 83 8.98 -2.88 5.71
C PRO A 83 10.37 -2.49 5.20
N SER A 84 11.37 -2.43 6.09
CA SER A 84 12.76 -2.08 5.75
C SER A 84 13.35 -2.99 4.68
N GLU A 85 13.00 -4.27 4.73
CA GLU A 85 13.39 -5.33 3.83
C GLU A 85 12.90 -5.04 2.41
N ILE A 86 11.67 -4.52 2.29
CA ILE A 86 11.08 -4.13 1.01
C ILE A 86 11.71 -2.85 0.49
N THR A 87 11.85 -1.83 1.33
CA THR A 87 12.51 -0.58 0.93
C THR A 87 13.97 -0.78 0.52
N HIS A 88 14.65 -1.78 1.08
CA HIS A 88 15.99 -2.20 0.63
C HIS A 88 15.93 -2.99 -0.68
N LYS A 89 15.07 -4.02 -0.75
CA LYS A 89 14.91 -4.90 -1.92
C LYS A 89 14.61 -4.12 -3.20
N ILE A 90 13.82 -3.05 -3.12
CA ILE A 90 13.41 -2.27 -4.29
C ILE A 90 14.49 -1.32 -4.82
N LYS A 91 15.57 -1.05 -4.06
CA LYS A 91 16.64 -0.13 -4.52
C LYS A 91 17.35 -0.59 -5.79
N LYS A 92 17.32 -1.88 -6.10
CA LYS A 92 17.92 -2.43 -7.32
C LYS A 92 17.14 -2.08 -8.59
N TYR A 93 15.89 -1.66 -8.48
CA TYR A 93 15.07 -1.27 -9.63
C TYR A 93 15.10 0.24 -9.82
N LYS A 94 15.44 0.68 -11.03
CA LYS A 94 15.58 2.11 -11.35
C LYS A 94 14.24 2.80 -11.57
N ASN A 95 13.18 2.04 -11.84
CA ASN A 95 11.86 2.54 -12.22
C ASN A 95 10.78 2.32 -11.15
N ILE A 96 11.17 1.92 -9.93
CA ILE A 96 10.23 1.73 -8.83
C ILE A 96 10.28 2.94 -7.88
N GLU A 97 9.12 3.53 -7.61
CA GLU A 97 8.92 4.58 -6.61
C GLU A 97 8.10 4.04 -5.44
N ILE A 98 8.47 4.41 -4.22
CA ILE A 98 7.66 4.17 -3.02
C ILE A 98 6.96 5.45 -2.59
N ILE A 99 5.68 5.34 -2.27
CA ILE A 99 4.90 6.38 -1.63
C ILE A 99 4.31 5.86 -0.32
N GLU A 100 4.67 6.52 0.78
CA GLU A 100 4.02 6.32 2.08
C GLU A 100 2.77 7.20 2.22
N LEU A 101 1.60 6.62 1.99
CA LEU A 101 0.32 7.32 2.00
C LEU A 101 -0.80 6.46 2.60
N ASP A 102 -1.64 7.10 3.43
CA ASP A 102 -2.95 6.57 3.79
C ASP A 102 -3.94 6.82 2.65
N ILE A 103 -4.22 5.79 1.86
CA ILE A 103 -5.15 5.87 0.73
C ILE A 103 -6.60 6.12 1.18
N THR A 104 -6.93 5.81 2.44
CA THR A 104 -8.26 6.04 3.00
C THR A 104 -8.50 7.49 3.40
N GLY A 105 -7.42 8.25 3.66
CA GLY A 105 -7.47 9.63 4.11
C GLY A 105 -8.01 9.81 5.54
N PHE A 106 -8.27 8.75 6.29
CA PHE A 106 -8.92 8.81 7.60
C PHE A 106 -7.97 8.78 8.79
N ILE A 107 -6.75 8.27 8.65
CA ILE A 107 -5.86 8.04 9.80
C ILE A 107 -5.52 9.35 10.52
N MET A 108 -5.24 10.41 9.78
CA MET A 108 -4.97 11.72 10.36
C MET A 108 -6.22 12.34 11.02
N PRO A 109 -7.39 12.40 10.35
CA PRO A 109 -8.65 12.80 10.98
C PRO A 109 -8.99 12.03 12.27
N VAL A 110 -8.88 10.70 12.26
CA VAL A 110 -9.14 9.84 13.42
C VAL A 110 -8.15 10.12 14.54
N TYR A 111 -6.86 10.30 14.22
CA TYR A 111 -5.85 10.66 15.22
C TYR A 111 -6.22 11.94 15.98
N TYR A 112 -6.59 12.99 15.26
CA TYR A 112 -6.99 14.26 15.86
C TYR A 112 -8.31 14.15 16.63
N PHE A 113 -9.27 13.39 16.11
CA PHE A 113 -10.50 13.08 16.81
C PHE A 113 -10.21 12.42 18.17
N MET A 114 -9.38 11.38 18.22
CA MET A 114 -9.03 10.69 19.47
C MET A 114 -8.38 11.62 20.52
N GLN A 115 -7.68 12.66 20.09
CA GLN A 115 -7.10 13.66 20.99
C GLN A 115 -8.14 14.64 21.55
N LYS A 116 -9.15 15.00 20.73
CA LYS A 116 -10.22 15.96 21.08
C LYS A 116 -11.42 15.32 21.77
N ALA A 117 -11.78 14.09 21.41
CA ALA A 117 -12.93 13.36 21.95
C ALA A 117 -12.81 13.13 23.47
N LYS A 118 -11.58 13.04 23.99
CA LYS A 118 -11.34 13.04 25.45
C LYS A 118 -11.80 14.32 26.17
N LYS A 119 -12.10 15.39 25.43
CA LYS A 119 -12.43 16.73 25.93
C LYS A 119 -13.74 17.31 25.35
N SER A 120 -14.46 16.59 24.49
CA SER A 120 -15.59 17.16 23.73
C SER A 120 -16.64 16.11 23.33
N LYS A 121 -17.89 16.55 23.08
CA LYS A 121 -19.02 15.74 22.54
C LYS A 121 -18.89 15.45 21.02
N LEU A 122 -17.67 15.30 20.52
CA LEU A 122 -17.42 15.06 19.09
C LEU A 122 -17.84 13.63 18.72
N GLY A 123 -18.66 13.47 17.69
CA GLY A 123 -19.14 12.17 17.20
C GLY A 123 -18.33 11.66 16.00
N LEU A 124 -18.21 10.33 15.85
CA LEU A 124 -17.45 9.70 14.74
C LEU A 124 -17.96 10.14 13.35
N HIS A 125 -19.26 10.40 13.21
CA HIS A 125 -19.88 10.87 11.96
C HIS A 125 -19.33 12.22 11.45
N GLN A 126 -18.62 12.97 12.29
CA GLN A 126 -18.04 14.27 11.95
C GLN A 126 -16.64 14.14 11.32
N ILE A 127 -16.05 12.94 11.35
CA ILE A 127 -14.73 12.68 10.77
C ILE A 127 -14.88 12.57 9.26
N LYS A 128 -14.19 13.45 8.52
CA LYS A 128 -14.11 13.41 7.06
C LYS A 128 -12.71 12.96 6.63
N ALA A 129 -12.64 12.15 5.58
CA ALA A 129 -11.38 11.81 4.95
C ALA A 129 -10.70 13.06 4.38
N ILE A 130 -9.38 13.12 4.47
CA ILE A 130 -8.57 14.16 3.86
C ILE A 130 -7.61 13.47 2.90
N HIS A 131 -7.75 13.76 1.62
CA HIS A 131 -6.88 13.24 0.57
C HIS A 131 -6.09 14.40 -0.05
N PRO A 132 -4.78 14.25 -0.30
CA PRO A 132 -4.05 15.21 -1.10
C PRO A 132 -4.56 15.21 -2.55
N ASP A 133 -4.88 16.37 -3.13
CA ASP A 133 -5.37 16.45 -4.53
C ASP A 133 -4.39 15.81 -5.53
N PHE A 134 -3.09 15.93 -5.25
CA PHE A 134 -2.02 15.30 -6.03
C PHE A 134 -2.16 13.78 -6.16
N TRP A 135 -2.68 13.10 -5.12
CA TRP A 135 -2.84 11.64 -5.12
C TRP A 135 -3.82 11.18 -6.21
N PHE A 136 -4.97 11.84 -6.31
CA PHE A 136 -5.98 11.50 -7.32
C PHE A 136 -5.50 11.80 -8.74
N ASN A 137 -4.70 12.85 -8.93
CA ASN A 137 -4.10 13.15 -10.23
C ASN A 137 -3.12 12.05 -10.65
N LYS A 138 -2.33 11.50 -9.72
CA LYS A 138 -1.41 10.39 -10.01
C LYS A 138 -2.16 9.11 -10.41
N LEU A 139 -3.30 8.82 -9.80
CA LEU A 139 -4.18 7.71 -10.19
C LEU A 139 -4.79 7.91 -11.59
N LYS A 140 -5.28 9.12 -11.90
CA LYS A 140 -5.86 9.43 -13.21
C LYS A 140 -4.87 9.24 -14.37
N ASN A 141 -3.57 9.45 -14.11
CA ASN A 141 -2.50 9.33 -15.09
C ASN A 141 -1.78 7.96 -15.03
N SER A 142 -2.52 6.89 -14.74
CA SER A 142 -1.97 5.54 -14.69
C SER A 142 -2.69 4.61 -15.66
N ASP A 143 -1.95 3.68 -16.23
CA ASP A 143 -2.49 2.68 -17.17
C ASP A 143 -3.05 1.46 -16.44
N PHE A 144 -2.49 1.17 -15.28
CA PHE A 144 -2.83 0.00 -14.48
C PHE A 144 -2.76 0.32 -12.99
N VAL A 145 -3.86 0.13 -12.29
CA VAL A 145 -3.97 0.25 -10.84
C VAL A 145 -4.48 -1.07 -10.28
N VAL A 146 -3.80 -1.59 -9.26
CA VAL A 146 -4.23 -2.77 -8.52
C VAL A 146 -4.18 -2.46 -7.03
N SER A 147 -5.20 -2.87 -6.31
CA SER A 147 -5.15 -2.97 -4.85
C SER A 147 -4.88 -4.40 -4.45
N VAL A 148 -3.96 -4.61 -3.52
CA VAL A 148 -3.63 -5.89 -2.91
C VAL A 148 -3.86 -5.84 -1.40
#